data_AF-A0A8I0J8C0-F1
#
_entry.id   AF-A0A8I0J8C0-F1
#
_cell.length_a   1.000
_cell.length_b   1.000
_cell.length_c   1.000
_cell.angle_alpha   90.00
_cell.angle_beta   90.00
_cell.angle_gamma   90.00
#
_symmetry.space_group_name_H-M   'P 1'
#
loop_
_entity.id
_entity.type
_entity.pdbx_description
1 polymer ?
#
loop_
_entity_poly.entity_id
_entity_poly.type
_entity_poly.pdbx_seq_one_letter_code
_entity_poly.pdbx_strand_id
1 'polypeptide(L)'
;MRLFILSAGATLALASAAFAAPTAPATQPLKISKECSQFTGDTPSFCTITESNLEAIPAGTKILYYGPVITNPLFSSSNAVIAVGNGDSALGYCIVYESASPPLGTCAFHAGSGTLAGFQAIVKVTVDDKQIWHWDGGYVLGATQAAK
;
A
#
# COMPACT_ATOMS: atom_id res chain seq x y z
N MET A 1 9.93 48.33 -62.97
CA MET A 1 9.18 47.76 -61.83
C MET A 1 9.69 46.34 -61.55
N ARG A 2 10.57 46.16 -60.55
CA ARG A 2 10.92 44.84 -60.00
C ARG A 2 11.03 45.00 -58.48
N LEU A 3 10.05 44.48 -57.75
CA LEU A 3 9.99 44.52 -56.28
C LEU A 3 10.92 43.43 -55.73
N PHE A 4 11.87 43.81 -54.88
CA PHE A 4 12.64 42.90 -54.04
C PHE A 4 11.91 42.75 -52.69
N ILE A 5 11.41 41.56 -52.39
CA ILE A 5 10.75 41.25 -51.12
C ILE A 5 11.84 40.74 -50.16
N LEU A 6 12.13 41.50 -49.10
CA LEU A 6 12.94 41.02 -47.97
C LEU A 6 12.07 40.13 -47.08
N SER A 7 12.33 38.82 -47.11
CA SER A 7 11.75 37.87 -46.16
C SER A 7 12.55 37.87 -44.85
N ALA A 8 12.02 38.49 -43.81
CA ALA A 8 12.53 38.35 -42.45
C ALA A 8 12.06 37.02 -41.86
N GLY A 9 12.94 36.01 -41.83
CA GLY A 9 12.67 34.73 -41.18
C GLY A 9 12.74 34.86 -39.67
N ALA A 10 11.61 34.78 -38.98
CA ALA A 10 11.58 34.67 -37.53
C ALA A 10 11.85 33.22 -37.12
N THR A 11 13.07 32.94 -36.64
CA THR A 11 13.40 31.65 -36.02
C THR A 11 12.77 31.57 -34.63
N LEU A 12 11.69 30.81 -34.48
CA LEU A 12 11.18 30.40 -33.16
C LEU A 12 12.17 29.41 -32.54
N ALA A 13 12.94 29.85 -31.55
CA ALA A 13 13.72 28.95 -30.71
C ALA A 13 12.78 28.22 -29.74
N LEU A 14 12.52 26.93 -29.98
CA LEU A 14 11.88 26.07 -28.98
C LEU A 14 12.89 25.81 -27.85
N ALA A 15 12.71 26.49 -26.72
CA ALA A 15 13.42 26.15 -25.50
C ALA A 15 12.83 24.85 -24.93
N SER A 16 13.57 23.74 -25.08
CA SER A 16 13.23 22.46 -24.46
C SER A 16 13.44 22.57 -22.95
N ALA A 17 12.38 22.87 -22.19
CA ALA A 17 12.38 22.68 -20.74
C ALA A 17 12.37 21.17 -20.45
N ALA A 18 13.52 20.63 -20.06
CA ALA A 18 13.59 19.26 -19.55
C ALA A 18 12.91 19.23 -18.17
N PHE A 19 11.69 18.68 -18.11
CA PHE A 19 11.06 18.38 -16.83
C PHE A 19 11.81 17.22 -16.18
N ALA A 20 12.42 17.45 -15.02
CA ALA A 20 12.95 16.37 -14.22
C ALA A 20 11.78 15.46 -13.80
N ALA A 21 11.83 14.19 -14.20
CA ALA A 21 10.87 13.21 -13.73
C ALA A 21 11.00 13.07 -12.20
N PRO A 22 9.90 13.04 -11.44
CA PRO A 22 9.97 12.78 -10.02
C PRO A 22 10.63 11.40 -9.80
N THR A 23 11.67 11.36 -8.97
CA THR A 23 12.32 10.11 -8.59
C THR A 23 11.32 9.25 -7.83
N ALA A 24 11.18 7.99 -8.23
CA ALA A 24 10.31 7.05 -7.52
C ALA A 24 10.76 6.96 -6.04
N PRO A 25 9.81 6.97 -5.07
CA PRO A 25 10.15 6.79 -3.66
C PRO A 25 10.92 5.48 -3.47
N ALA A 26 11.97 5.51 -2.64
CA ALA A 26 12.72 4.31 -2.31
C ALA A 26 11.88 3.40 -1.40
N THR A 27 11.70 2.15 -1.81
CA THR A 27 11.01 1.12 -1.02
C THR A 27 11.74 0.89 0.31
N GLN A 28 11.00 0.95 1.41
CA GLN A 28 11.46 0.69 2.76
C GLN A 28 10.96 -0.67 3.24
N PRO A 29 11.69 -1.39 4.11
CA PRO A 29 11.22 -2.66 4.65
C PRO A 29 10.00 -2.47 5.55
N LEU A 30 8.97 -3.29 5.36
CA LEU A 30 7.81 -3.38 6.24
C LEU A 30 7.85 -4.70 7.01
N LYS A 31 7.72 -4.61 8.33
CA LYS A 31 7.63 -5.75 9.25
C LYS A 31 6.52 -5.50 10.26
N ILE A 32 5.51 -6.35 10.24
CA ILE A 32 4.34 -6.24 11.12
C ILE A 32 4.03 -7.63 11.71
N SER A 33 3.80 -7.66 13.01
CA SER A 33 3.25 -8.81 13.73
C SER A 33 1.78 -8.51 14.07
N LYS A 34 0.89 -9.48 13.89
CA LYS A 34 -0.53 -9.34 14.23
C LYS A 34 -1.08 -10.60 14.88
N GLU A 35 -1.95 -10.42 15.87
CA GLU A 35 -2.76 -11.48 16.44
C GLU A 35 -4.12 -11.52 15.72
N CYS A 36 -4.67 -12.71 15.54
CA CYS A 36 -5.94 -12.91 14.84
C CYS A 36 -6.93 -13.73 15.67
N SER A 37 -6.80 -13.73 16.99
CA SER A 37 -7.65 -14.55 17.86
C SER A 37 -9.12 -14.12 17.82
N GLN A 38 -9.39 -12.87 17.42
CA GLN A 38 -10.73 -12.29 17.25
C GLN A 38 -11.28 -12.44 15.82
N PHE A 39 -10.53 -13.09 14.92
CA PHE A 39 -10.98 -13.33 13.55
C PHE A 39 -12.03 -14.45 13.54
N THR A 40 -13.27 -14.10 13.21
CA THR A 40 -14.42 -15.04 13.19
C THR A 40 -14.80 -15.51 11.78
N GLY A 41 -14.37 -14.80 10.74
CA GLY A 41 -14.83 -15.01 9.37
C GLY A 41 -16.05 -14.17 8.96
N ASP A 42 -16.75 -13.54 9.91
CA ASP A 42 -17.85 -12.61 9.63
C ASP A 42 -17.32 -11.28 9.09
N THR A 43 -18.13 -10.53 8.34
CA THR A 43 -17.69 -9.24 7.77
C THR A 43 -18.17 -8.03 8.58
N PRO A 44 -17.28 -7.11 9.02
CA PRO A 44 -15.83 -7.24 8.96
C PRO A 44 -15.28 -8.14 10.07
N SER A 45 -14.30 -8.98 9.71
CA SER A 45 -13.47 -9.71 10.67
C SER A 45 -12.18 -8.94 10.84
N PHE A 46 -11.43 -9.18 11.91
CA PHE A 46 -10.19 -8.42 12.10
C PHE A 46 -9.08 -9.17 12.82
N CYS A 47 -7.88 -8.68 12.59
CA CYS A 47 -6.68 -8.96 13.38
C CYS A 47 -6.15 -7.66 13.98
N THR A 48 -5.50 -7.73 15.14
CA THR A 48 -4.86 -6.58 15.78
C THR A 48 -3.35 -6.63 15.58
N ILE A 49 -2.76 -5.53 15.10
CA ILE A 49 -1.31 -5.39 15.03
C ILE A 49 -0.75 -5.33 16.45
N THR A 50 0.19 -6.21 16.76
CA THR A 50 0.90 -6.25 18.04
C THR A 50 2.25 -5.55 17.97
N GLU A 51 2.92 -5.58 16.81
CA GLU A 51 4.21 -4.92 16.57
C GLU A 51 4.30 -4.41 15.13
N SER A 52 4.97 -3.28 14.93
CA SER A 52 5.19 -2.69 13.62
C SER A 52 6.46 -1.85 13.63
N ASN A 53 7.25 -1.93 12.55
CA ASN A 53 8.41 -1.06 12.35
C ASN A 53 8.07 0.28 11.65
N LEU A 54 6.78 0.54 11.38
CA LEU A 54 6.30 1.78 10.77
C LEU A 54 5.43 2.54 11.77
N GLU A 55 5.90 3.70 12.23
CA GLU A 55 5.21 4.52 13.23
C GLU A 55 3.81 4.96 12.81
N ALA A 56 3.57 5.16 11.51
CA ALA A 56 2.25 5.50 10.96
C ALA A 56 1.23 4.34 11.07
N ILE A 57 1.70 3.12 11.37
CA ILE A 57 0.87 1.94 11.61
C ILE A 57 1.29 1.34 12.96
N PRO A 58 0.91 1.96 14.09
CA PRO A 58 1.36 1.53 15.41
C PRO A 58 0.67 0.24 15.87
N ALA A 59 1.21 -0.37 16.93
CA ALA A 59 0.53 -1.44 17.67
C ALA A 59 -0.86 -0.99 18.15
N GLY A 60 -1.82 -1.92 18.14
CA GLY A 60 -3.24 -1.66 18.38
C GLY A 60 -4.04 -1.33 17.11
N THR A 61 -3.39 -1.05 15.98
CA THR A 61 -4.05 -0.86 14.69
C THR A 61 -4.80 -2.13 14.28
N LYS A 62 -6.02 -1.99 13.76
CA LYS A 62 -6.81 -3.13 13.27
C LYS A 62 -6.64 -3.31 11.77
N ILE A 63 -6.51 -4.57 11.34
CA ILE A 63 -6.67 -4.96 9.94
C ILE A 63 -8.06 -5.55 9.77
N LEU A 64 -8.92 -4.87 9.02
CA LEU A 64 -10.30 -5.28 8.78
C LEU A 64 -10.41 -6.03 7.45
N TYR A 65 -11.12 -7.15 7.45
CA TYR A 65 -11.29 -8.04 6.30
C TYR A 65 -12.77 -8.12 5.88
N TYR A 66 -13.04 -7.91 4.59
CA TYR A 66 -14.40 -7.79 4.04
C TYR A 66 -14.75 -8.84 2.96
N GLY A 67 -13.89 -9.83 2.70
CA GLY A 67 -14.12 -10.84 1.68
C GLY A 67 -13.75 -10.36 0.28
N PRO A 68 -14.05 -11.16 -0.77
CA PRO A 68 -15.25 -11.99 -0.89
C PRO A 68 -15.13 -13.42 -0.36
N VAL A 69 -13.94 -13.93 -0.05
CA VAL A 69 -13.74 -15.29 0.46
C VAL A 69 -13.01 -15.19 1.79
N ILE A 70 -13.72 -15.24 2.90
CA ILE A 70 -13.10 -15.18 4.23
C ILE A 70 -12.94 -16.58 4.84
N THR A 71 -13.91 -17.46 4.60
CA THR A 71 -13.95 -18.79 5.21
C THR A 71 -14.00 -19.87 4.14
N ASN A 72 -12.84 -20.42 3.77
CA ASN A 72 -12.70 -21.55 2.86
C ASN A 72 -11.44 -22.35 3.23
N PRO A 73 -11.48 -23.69 3.18
CA PRO A 73 -10.36 -24.53 3.65
C PRO A 73 -9.11 -24.51 2.74
N LEU A 74 -9.20 -23.95 1.53
CA LEU A 74 -8.08 -23.89 0.59
C LEU A 74 -7.39 -22.53 0.62
N PHE A 75 -8.17 -21.46 0.57
CA PHE A 75 -7.65 -20.10 0.57
C PHE A 75 -8.69 -19.09 1.06
N SER A 76 -8.22 -17.99 1.63
CA SER A 76 -8.99 -16.77 1.84
C SER A 76 -8.52 -15.69 0.87
N SER A 77 -9.45 -14.84 0.42
CA SER A 77 -9.19 -13.68 -0.43
C SER A 77 -10.08 -12.53 0.02
N SER A 78 -9.48 -11.43 0.48
CA SER A 78 -10.20 -10.37 1.15
C SER A 78 -9.70 -8.99 0.77
N ASN A 79 -10.62 -8.06 0.51
CA ASN A 79 -10.36 -6.64 0.70
C ASN A 79 -9.93 -6.44 2.15
N ALA A 80 -8.80 -5.74 2.35
CA ALA A 80 -8.20 -5.51 3.64
C ALA A 80 -8.05 -4.02 3.87
N VAL A 81 -8.44 -3.54 5.05
CA VAL A 81 -8.29 -2.14 5.45
C VAL A 81 -7.40 -2.08 6.69
N ILE A 82 -6.26 -1.39 6.56
CA ILE A 82 -5.47 -0.95 7.72
C ILE A 82 -6.22 0.23 8.33
N ALA A 83 -6.80 0.07 9.51
CA ALA A 83 -7.60 1.10 10.19
C ALA A 83 -6.83 1.67 11.38
N VAL A 84 -6.03 2.72 11.13
CA VAL A 84 -5.11 3.33 12.12
C VAL A 84 -5.89 4.14 13.17
N GLY A 85 -7.00 4.75 12.78
CA GLY A 85 -7.82 5.61 13.64
C GLY A 85 -7.96 7.02 13.06
N ASN A 86 -8.89 7.83 13.60
CA ASN A 86 -9.13 9.21 13.16
C ASN A 86 -9.45 9.41 11.66
N GLY A 87 -9.85 8.34 10.95
CA GLY A 87 -10.10 8.36 9.50
C GLY A 87 -8.89 8.02 8.64
N ASP A 88 -7.72 7.78 9.24
CA ASP A 88 -6.51 7.35 8.56
C ASP A 88 -6.60 5.85 8.27
N SER A 89 -6.35 5.50 7.01
CA SER A 89 -6.50 4.12 6.57
C SER A 89 -5.65 3.80 5.35
N ALA A 90 -5.46 2.52 5.08
CA ALA A 90 -5.00 2.07 3.78
C ALA A 90 -5.81 0.86 3.30
N LEU A 91 -6.34 0.97 2.08
CA LEU A 91 -7.04 -0.13 1.42
C LEU A 91 -6.06 -0.99 0.61
N GLY A 92 -6.30 -2.29 0.67
CA GLY A 92 -5.58 -3.30 -0.07
C GLY A 92 -6.37 -4.58 -0.26
N TYR A 93 -5.67 -5.61 -0.70
CA TYR A 93 -6.20 -6.94 -0.91
C TYR A 93 -5.22 -7.99 -0.44
N CYS A 94 -5.73 -9.01 0.26
CA CYS A 94 -4.95 -10.12 0.79
C CYS A 94 -5.45 -11.44 0.20
N ILE A 95 -4.53 -12.35 -0.11
CA ILE A 95 -4.80 -13.75 -0.42
C ILE A 95 -3.94 -14.60 0.51
N VAL A 96 -4.55 -15.56 1.21
CA VAL A 96 -3.84 -16.51 2.08
C VAL A 96 -4.26 -17.92 1.68
N TYR A 97 -3.30 -18.82 1.53
CA TYR A 97 -3.51 -20.23 1.24
C TYR A 97 -3.56 -21.02 2.55
N GLU A 98 -4.78 -21.28 3.03
CA GLU A 98 -5.03 -22.03 4.26
C GLU A 98 -4.62 -23.50 4.14
N SER A 99 -4.54 -24.04 2.92
CA SER A 99 -4.07 -25.40 2.67
C SER A 99 -2.55 -25.59 2.82
N ALA A 100 -1.78 -24.50 2.94
CA ALA A 100 -0.35 -24.58 3.21
C ALA A 100 -0.08 -24.89 4.69
N SER A 101 1.07 -25.51 4.99
CA SER A 101 1.44 -25.88 6.36
C SER A 101 2.86 -25.37 6.70
N PRO A 102 3.00 -24.23 7.42
CA PRO A 102 1.92 -23.36 7.91
C PRO A 102 1.26 -22.53 6.79
N PRO A 103 0.07 -21.95 7.03
CA PRO A 103 -0.57 -21.01 6.12
C PRO A 103 0.36 -19.88 5.68
N LEU A 104 0.23 -19.47 4.42
CA LEU A 104 1.04 -18.40 3.84
C LEU A 104 0.26 -17.63 2.78
N GLY A 105 0.67 -16.40 2.51
CA GLY A 105 -0.09 -15.54 1.60
C GLY A 105 0.66 -14.30 1.14
N THR A 106 -0.08 -13.37 0.58
CA THR A 106 0.41 -12.06 0.14
C THR A 106 -0.69 -11.02 0.34
N CYS A 107 -0.30 -9.82 0.77
CA CYS A 107 -1.17 -8.65 0.77
C CYS A 107 -0.54 -7.52 -0.05
N ALA A 108 -1.37 -6.77 -0.76
CA ALA A 108 -0.98 -5.55 -1.47
C ALA A 108 -1.89 -4.39 -1.09
N PHE A 109 -1.30 -3.27 -0.66
CA PHE A 109 -1.99 -2.03 -0.27
C PHE A 109 -1.62 -0.91 -1.24
N HIS A 110 -2.57 -0.05 -1.57
CA HIS A 110 -2.38 0.94 -2.63
C HIS A 110 -3.09 2.28 -2.42
N ALA A 111 -4.12 2.33 -1.58
CA ALA A 111 -4.92 3.53 -1.37
C ALA A 111 -4.90 3.96 0.09
N GLY A 112 -3.84 4.66 0.49
CA GLY A 112 -3.69 5.25 1.82
C GLY A 112 -4.26 6.67 1.95
N SER A 113 -4.82 6.98 3.11
CA SER A 113 -5.41 8.27 3.50
C SER A 113 -4.75 8.84 4.76
N GLY A 114 -4.87 10.17 4.96
CA GLY A 114 -4.36 10.83 6.16
C GLY A 114 -2.85 10.66 6.34
N THR A 115 -2.41 10.18 7.50
CA THR A 115 -0.98 9.87 7.75
C THR A 115 -0.42 8.77 6.84
N LEU A 116 -1.28 7.99 6.19
CA LEU A 116 -0.92 6.99 5.18
C LEU A 116 -1.06 7.50 3.73
N ALA A 117 -1.20 8.81 3.50
CA ALA A 117 -1.32 9.34 2.13
C ALA A 117 -0.18 8.87 1.22
N GLY A 118 -0.55 8.25 0.09
CA GLY A 118 0.40 7.66 -0.87
C GLY A 118 1.07 6.36 -0.40
N PHE A 119 0.61 5.76 0.70
CA PHE A 119 1.06 4.46 1.15
C PHE A 119 0.77 3.38 0.11
N GLN A 120 1.81 2.64 -0.27
CA GLN A 120 1.69 1.40 -1.03
C GLN A 120 2.59 0.35 -0.39
N ALA A 121 2.15 -0.89 -0.33
CA ALA A 121 2.95 -1.97 0.22
C ALA A 121 2.64 -3.30 -0.45
N ILE A 122 3.64 -4.17 -0.53
CA ILE A 122 3.48 -5.58 -0.88
C ILE A 122 4.21 -6.38 0.19
N VAL A 123 3.50 -7.31 0.83
CA VAL A 123 4.03 -8.13 1.93
C VAL A 123 3.69 -9.59 1.75
N LYS A 124 4.65 -10.45 2.07
CA LYS A 124 4.42 -11.87 2.30
C LYS A 124 3.74 -12.04 3.66
N VAL A 125 2.76 -12.94 3.70
CA VAL A 125 2.06 -13.32 4.93
C VAL A 125 2.55 -14.71 5.36
N THR A 126 2.92 -14.86 6.63
CA THR A 126 3.23 -16.15 7.27
C THR A 126 2.61 -16.21 8.65
N VAL A 127 2.58 -17.39 9.26
CA VAL A 127 2.16 -17.59 10.66
C VAL A 127 3.17 -18.49 11.38
N ASP A 128 3.46 -18.17 12.64
CA ASP A 128 4.36 -18.96 13.48
C ASP A 128 3.63 -20.00 14.36
N ASP A 129 4.40 -20.76 15.13
CA ASP A 129 3.91 -21.79 16.05
C ASP A 129 3.03 -21.23 17.19
N LYS A 130 3.14 -19.93 17.47
CA LYS A 130 2.33 -19.20 18.47
C LYS A 130 1.07 -18.58 17.85
N GLN A 131 0.78 -18.86 16.58
CA GLN A 131 -0.35 -18.29 15.84
C GLN A 131 -0.26 -16.76 15.70
N ILE A 132 0.95 -16.20 15.73
CA ILE A 132 1.20 -14.81 15.35
C ILE A 132 1.42 -14.76 13.85
N TRP A 133 0.67 -13.87 13.20
CA TRP A 133 0.76 -13.66 11.77
C TRP A 133 1.75 -12.55 11.47
N HIS A 134 2.64 -12.79 10.52
CA HIS A 134 3.74 -11.91 10.16
C HIS A 134 3.54 -11.39 8.75
N TRP A 135 3.78 -10.09 8.57
CA TRP A 135 3.92 -9.44 7.27
C TRP A 135 5.35 -8.99 7.10
N ASP A 136 6.01 -9.50 6.06
CA ASP A 136 7.36 -9.11 5.67
C ASP A 136 7.37 -8.68 4.21
N GLY A 137 7.85 -7.47 3.94
CA GLY A 137 7.95 -6.98 2.57
C GLY A 137 8.45 -5.55 2.47
N GLY A 138 7.89 -4.81 1.52
CA GLY A 138 8.31 -3.44 1.23
C GLY A 138 7.12 -2.50 1.16
N TYR A 139 7.35 -1.25 1.58
CA TYR A 139 6.39 -0.16 1.44
C TYR A 139 7.04 1.10 0.87
N VAL A 140 6.20 1.96 0.32
CA VAL A 140 6.52 3.37 0.05
C VAL A 140 5.46 4.22 0.73
N LEU A 141 5.85 5.42 1.16
CA LEU A 141 4.93 6.48 1.57
C LEU A 141 5.01 7.60 0.56
N GLY A 142 3.88 8.25 0.29
CA GLY A 142 3.88 9.45 -0.53
C GLY A 142 4.74 10.52 0.14
N ALA A 143 5.56 11.23 -0.63
CA ALA A 143 6.05 12.51 -0.16
C ALA A 143 4.81 13.35 0.13
N THR A 144 4.68 13.88 1.36
CA THR A 144 3.66 14.88 1.67
C THR A 144 3.67 15.88 0.53
N GLN A 145 2.59 15.94 -0.24
CA GLN A 145 2.45 17.03 -1.20
C GLN A 145 2.35 18.27 -0.33
N ALA A 146 3.49 18.97 -0.18
CA ALA A 146 3.51 20.30 0.39
C ALA A 146 2.64 21.12 -0.54
N ALA A 147 1.37 21.27 -0.17
CA ALA A 147 0.51 22.29 -0.74
C ALA A 147 1.25 23.61 -0.50
N LYS A 148 1.78 24.17 -1.59
CA LYS A 148 2.35 25.50 -1.63
C LYS A 148 1.24 26.50 -1.86
#